data_AF-A0A7C4A8G8-F1
#
_entry.id   AF-A0A7C4A8G8-F1
#
_cell.length_a   1.000
_cell.length_b   1.000
_cell.length_c   1.000
_cell.angle_alpha   90.00
_cell.angle_beta   90.00
_cell.angle_gamma   90.00
#
_symmetry.space_group_name_H-M   'P 1'
#
loop_
_entity.id
_entity.type
_entity.pdbx_description
1 polymer ?
#
loop_
_entity_poly.entity_id
_entity_poly.type
_entity_poly.pdbx_seq_one_letter_code
_entity_poly.pdbx_strand_id
1 'polypeptide(L)' 'MNLHFLALGLWCCAVGGPALLAGERDLKVLNDRDTVLSLGYWIYNDLPQGFAEAKRTGKPLLVVLRCIP' A
#
# COMPACT_ATOMS: atom_id res chain seq x y z
N MET A 1 -45.95 10.71 -9.90
CA MET A 1 -44.64 10.26 -9.38
C MET A 1 -44.58 8.74 -9.59
N ASN A 2 -44.00 8.28 -10.71
CA ASN A 2 -44.20 6.91 -11.22
C ASN A 2 -43.26 5.88 -10.56
N LEU A 3 -43.86 4.81 -10.03
CA LEU A 3 -43.22 3.69 -9.32
C LEU A 3 -42.07 3.02 -10.12
N HIS A 4 -42.09 3.12 -11.45
CA HIS A 4 -41.06 2.60 -12.33
C HIS A 4 -39.69 3.29 -12.19
N PHE A 5 -39.66 4.58 -11.81
CA PHE A 5 -38.40 5.30 -11.61
C PHE A 5 -37.69 4.87 -10.32
N LEU A 6 -38.44 4.41 -9.30
CA LEU A 6 -37.87 3.89 -8.06
C LEU A 6 -37.22 2.51 -8.24
N ALA A 7 -37.80 1.66 -9.10
CA ALA A 7 -37.29 0.32 -9.35
C ALA A 7 -35.96 0.31 -10.14
N LEU A 8 -35.77 1.26 -11.06
CA LEU A 8 -34.53 1.40 -11.84
C LEU A 8 -33.36 1.95 -11.00
N GLY A 9 -33.64 2.87 -10.06
CA GLY A 9 -32.61 3.38 -9.13
C GLY A 9 -32.07 2.31 -8.19
N LEU A 10 -32.93 1.36 -7.77
CA LEU A 10 -32.57 0.29 -6.84
C LEU A 10 -31.74 -0.83 -7.51
N TRP A 11 -31.89 -1.05 -8.82
CA TRP A 11 -31.11 -2.04 -9.56
C TRP A 11 -29.64 -1.62 -9.71
N CYS A 12 -29.36 -0.33 -9.87
CA CYS A 12 -27.99 0.16 -10.07
C CYS A 12 -27.12 -0.03 -8.82
N CYS A 13 -27.70 0.11 -7.62
CA CYS A 13 -26.99 -0.08 -6.36
C CYS A 13 -26.68 -1.54 -6.04
N ALA A 14 -27.42 -2.51 -6.60
CA ALA A 14 -27.25 -3.93 -6.28
C ALA A 14 -26.14 -4.63 -7.10
N VAL A 15 -25.69 -4.04 -8.21
CA VAL A 15 -24.71 -4.66 -9.14
C VAL A 15 -23.33 -4.00 -9.10
N GLY A 16 -23.20 -2.81 -8.48
CA GLY A 16 -21.92 -2.13 -8.27
C GLY A 16 -21.09 -2.71 -7.13
N GLY A 17 -20.54 -3.91 -7.30
CA GLY A 17 -19.63 -4.55 -6.34
C GLY A 17 -18.27 -3.84 -6.19
N PRO A 18 -17.47 -4.16 -5.14
CA PRO A 18 -16.37 -3.35 -4.59
C PRO A 18 -15.04 -3.41 -5.36
N ALA A 19 -15.06 -3.41 -6.70
CA ALA A 19 -13.84 -3.50 -7.52
C ALA A 19 -12.95 -2.24 -7.46
N LEU A 20 -13.50 -1.08 -7.08
CA LEU A 20 -12.77 0.19 -7.03
C LEU A 20 -11.65 0.22 -5.96
N LEU A 21 -11.80 -0.55 -4.88
CA LEU A 21 -10.88 -0.52 -3.73
C LEU A 21 -9.57 -1.30 -3.94
N ALA A 22 -9.50 -2.16 -4.95
CA ALA A 22 -8.28 -2.93 -5.23
C ALA A 22 -7.17 -2.07 -5.83
N GLY A 23 -7.51 -1.18 -6.78
CA GLY A 23 -6.55 -0.28 -7.42
C GLY A 23 -5.95 0.78 -6.48
N GLU A 24 -6.67 1.18 -5.43
CA GLU A 24 -6.15 2.15 -4.45
C GLU A 24 -5.05 1.58 -3.54
N ARG A 25 -5.08 0.26 -3.27
CA ARG A 25 -4.08 -0.38 -2.41
C ARG A 25 -2.71 -0.42 -3.06
N ASP A 26 -2.63 -0.86 -4.31
CA ASP A 26 -1.36 -1.01 -5.02
C ASP A 26 -0.68 0.36 -5.20
N LEU A 27 -1.46 1.38 -5.53
CA LEU A 27 -1.00 2.77 -5.60
C LEU A 27 -0.48 3.27 -4.23
N LYS A 28 -1.17 2.96 -3.13
CA LYS A 28 -0.72 3.33 -1.78
C LYS A 28 0.61 2.66 -1.42
N VAL A 29 0.77 1.37 -1.71
CA VAL A 29 1.99 0.60 -1.43
C VAL A 29 3.20 1.14 -2.21
N LEU A 30 3.00 1.49 -3.48
CA LEU A 30 4.05 2.06 -4.32
C LEU A 30 4.49 3.46 -3.83
N ASN A 31 3.52 4.32 -3.49
CA ASN A 31 3.82 5.67 -2.98
C ASN A 31 4.55 5.66 -1.62
N ASP A 32 4.18 4.73 -0.74
CA ASP A 32 4.84 4.59 0.57
C ASP A 32 6.31 4.16 0.38
N ARG A 33 6.63 3.31 -0.61
CA ARG A 33 8.00 2.93 -0.96
C ARG A 33 8.82 4.13 -1.44
N ASP A 34 8.32 4.90 -2.39
CA ASP A 34 9.07 6.02 -2.98
C ASP A 34 9.38 7.09 -1.95
N THR A 35 8.42 7.38 -1.06
CA THR A 35 8.60 8.30 0.06
C THR A 35 9.72 7.82 0.99
N VAL A 36 9.68 6.55 1.38
CA VAL A 36 10.66 5.94 2.28
C VAL A 36 12.07 5.92 1.69
N LEU A 37 12.20 5.63 0.40
CA LEU A 37 13.47 5.66 -0.31
C LEU A 37 14.03 7.10 -0.43
N SER A 38 13.16 8.08 -0.67
CA SER A 38 13.57 9.49 -0.83
C SER A 38 14.16 10.09 0.45
N LEU A 39 13.69 9.65 1.61
CA LEU A 39 14.11 10.14 2.91
C LEU A 39 15.46 9.55 3.36
N GLY A 40 15.97 8.51 2.69
CA GLY A 40 17.28 7.91 2.96
C GLY A 40 17.44 7.21 4.30
N TYR A 41 16.39 7.18 5.14
CA TYR A 41 16.42 6.55 6.47
C TYR A 41 16.22 5.04 6.44
N TRP A 42 15.85 4.47 5.28
CA TRP A 42 15.39 3.09 5.19
C TRP A 42 16.07 2.36 4.05
N ILE A 43 16.84 1.34 4.40
CA ILE A 43 17.44 0.39 3.46
C ILE A 43 16.38 -0.66 3.13
N TYR A 44 15.82 -0.58 1.92
CA TYR A 44 14.67 -1.40 1.52
C TYR A 44 15.10 -2.64 0.74
N ASN A 45 14.76 -3.82 1.26
CA ASN A 45 15.04 -5.11 0.62
C ASN A 45 16.54 -5.37 0.31
N ASP A 46 17.44 -4.76 1.09
CA ASP A 46 18.89 -4.95 0.99
C ASP A 46 19.49 -5.18 2.38
N LEU A 47 19.40 -6.42 2.85
CA LEU A 47 19.92 -6.80 4.17
C LEU A 47 21.46 -6.64 4.27
N PRO A 48 22.27 -7.01 3.26
CA PRO A 48 23.71 -6.75 3.28
C PRO A 48 24.07 -5.27 3.50
N GLN A 49 23.40 -4.34 2.81
CA GLN A 49 23.62 -2.90 3.00
C GLN A 49 23.23 -2.47 4.42
N GLY A 50 22.15 -3.03 4.98
CA GLY A 50 21.73 -2.81 6.36
C GLY A 50 22.84 -3.12 7.37
N PHE A 51 23.53 -4.26 7.20
CA PHE A 51 24.67 -4.61 8.06
C PHE A 51 25.86 -3.66 7.89
N ALA A 52 26.16 -3.26 6.65
CA ALA A 52 27.26 -2.34 6.37
C ALA A 52 27.02 -0.99 7.06
N GLU A 53 25.79 -0.47 7.01
CA GLU A 53 25.42 0.81 7.61
C GLU A 53 25.42 0.76 9.15
N ALA A 54 24.88 -0.31 9.73
CA ALA A 54 24.92 -0.52 11.18
C ALA A 54 26.36 -0.57 11.70
N LYS A 55 27.25 -1.27 10.98
CA LYS A 55 28.69 -1.33 11.32
C LYS A 55 29.37 0.02 11.16
N ARG A 56 29.08 0.75 10.08
CA ARG A 56 29.65 2.08 9.80
C ARG A 56 29.25 3.11 10.87
N THR A 57 28.02 3.05 11.35
CA THR A 57 27.45 4.03 12.28
C THR A 57 27.57 3.63 13.76
N GLY A 58 27.82 2.35 14.06
CA GLY A 58 27.83 1.82 15.42
C GLY A 58 26.44 1.75 16.06
N LYS A 59 25.36 1.88 15.28
CA LYS A 59 23.98 1.85 15.77
C LYS A 59 23.38 0.45 15.63
N PRO A 60 22.43 0.05 16.52
CA PRO A 60 21.72 -1.22 16.36
C PRO A 60 20.86 -1.22 15.09
N LEU A 61 20.73 -2.40 14.46
CA LEU A 61 19.94 -2.61 13.26
C LEU A 61 18.55 -3.17 13.62
N LEU A 62 17.48 -2.49 13.22
CA LEU A 62 16.12 -3.02 13.25
C LEU A 62 15.80 -3.68 11.90
N VAL A 63 15.46 -4.97 11.93
CA VAL A 63 15.05 -5.72 10.75
C VAL A 63 13.55 -5.98 10.82
N VAL A 64 12.82 -5.52 9.79
CA VAL A 64 11.39 -5.78 9.65
C VAL A 64 11.18 -6.84 8.59
N LEU A 65 10.76 -8.03 9.01
CA LEU A 65 10.33 -9.09 8.10
C LEU A 65 8.86 -8.84 7.75
N ARG A 66 8.61 -8.63 6.46
CA ARG A 66 7.27 -8.40 5.92
C ARG A 66 6.90 -9.55 5.02
N CYS A 67 5.74 -10.16 5.28
CA CYS A 67 5.11 -11.06 4.34
C CYS A 67 4.41 -10.19 3.29
N ILE A 68 4.78 -10.34 2.03
CA ILE A 68 4.10 -9.68 0.91
C ILE A 68 3.07 -10.68 0.35
N PRO A 69 1.81 -10.28 0.12
CA PRO A 69 0.81 -11.14 -0.49
C PRO A 69 1.12 -11.50 -1.95
#